data_AF-A0A164IG57-F1
#
_entry.id   AF-A0A164IG57-F1
#
_cell.length_a   1.000
_cell.length_b   1.000
_cell.length_c   1.000
_cell.angle_alpha   90.00
_cell.angle_beta   90.00
_cell.angle_gamma   90.00
#
_symmetry.space_group_name_H-M   'P 1'
#
loop_
_entity.id
_entity.type
_entity.pdbx_description
1 polymer ?
#
loop_
_entity_poly.entity_id
_entity_poly.type
_entity_poly.pdbx_seq_one_letter_code
_entity_poly.pdbx_strand_id
1 'polypeptide(L)'
;GHVGMPLFDRRGKQVSLTTTGEYMLVYARKILATVKDAEDAAARLQRAETGVLTIGFVSTAKYFLMRLLAEFRILHPGVDIQISIGNRDQLVSMLQNSEVDIAVMGRPPK
;
A
#
# COMPACT_ATOMS: atom_id res chain seq x y z
N GLY A 1 -7.89 11.15 22.95
CA GLY A 1 -6.93 10.79 21.88
C GLY A 1 -5.69 11.67 22.03
N HIS A 2 -4.50 11.14 21.74
CA HIS A 2 -3.21 11.80 21.99
C HIS A 2 -3.00 13.16 21.29
N VAL A 3 -3.80 13.47 20.27
CA VAL A 3 -3.68 14.71 19.45
C VAL A 3 -4.45 15.90 20.06
N GLY A 4 -5.31 15.67 21.07
CA GLY A 4 -6.07 16.74 21.74
C GLY A 4 -7.12 17.47 20.87
N MET A 5 -7.20 17.15 19.57
CA MET A 5 -8.13 17.75 18.61
C MET A 5 -9.05 16.67 17.99
N PRO A 6 -10.29 17.03 17.61
CA PRO A 6 -11.20 16.09 16.96
C PRO A 6 -10.68 15.70 15.57
N LEU A 7 -10.60 14.39 15.31
CA LEU A 7 -10.14 13.83 14.02
C LEU A 7 -11.28 13.53 13.05
N PHE A 8 -12.52 13.43 13.56
CA PHE A 8 -13.69 13.08 12.78
C PHE A 8 -14.79 14.13 12.97
N ASP A 9 -15.41 14.56 11.87
CA ASP A 9 -16.69 15.26 11.88
C ASP A 9 -17.80 14.21 11.70
N ARG A 10 -18.84 14.26 12.54
CA ARG A 10 -19.95 13.32 12.51
C ARG A 10 -21.23 14.09 12.27
N ARG A 11 -21.81 13.94 11.07
CA ARG A 11 -23.10 14.56 10.70
C ARG A 11 -24.12 13.47 10.40
N GLY A 12 -25.01 13.22 11.36
CA GLY A 12 -26.01 12.15 11.26
C GLY A 12 -25.36 10.77 11.17
N LYS A 13 -25.62 10.05 10.06
CA LYS A 13 -25.02 8.72 9.78
C LYS A 13 -23.68 8.79 9.04
N GLN A 14 -23.23 9.99 8.66
CA GLN A 14 -22.01 10.18 7.88
C GLN A 14 -20.84 10.59 8.79
N VAL A 15 -19.70 9.94 8.59
CA VAL A 15 -18.43 10.24 9.28
C VAL A 15 -17.42 10.68 8.23
N SER A 16 -16.79 11.82 8.43
CA SER A 16 -15.70 12.33 7.60
C SER A 16 -14.52 12.73 8.48
N LEU A 17 -13.34 12.90 7.88
CA LEU A 17 -12.19 13.44 8.60
C LEU A 17 -12.36 14.95 8.79
N THR A 18 -11.89 15.47 9.91
CA THR A 18 -11.59 16.90 10.05
C THR A 18 -10.27 17.21 9.34
N THR A 19 -9.92 18.48 9.19
CA THR A 19 -8.58 18.89 8.71
C THR A 19 -7.47 18.24 9.55
N THR A 20 -7.58 18.24 10.88
CA THR A 20 -6.63 17.53 11.75
C THR A 20 -6.63 16.02 11.48
N GLY A 21 -7.80 15.43 11.23
CA GLY A 21 -7.94 14.03 10.83
C GLY A 21 -7.20 13.68 9.54
N GLU A 22 -7.26 14.54 8.53
CA GLU A 22 -6.53 14.36 7.27
C GLU A 22 -5.01 14.42 7.48
N TYR A 23 -4.52 15.39 8.26
CA TYR A 23 -3.09 15.44 8.63
C TYR A 23 -2.68 14.20 9.41
N MET A 24 -3.47 13.77 10.40
CA MET A 24 -3.18 12.59 11.20
C MET A 24 -3.19 11.32 10.35
N LEU A 25 -4.07 11.21 9.35
CA LEU A 25 -4.13 10.06 8.44
C LEU A 25 -2.80 9.85 7.70
N VAL A 26 -2.16 10.94 7.26
CA VAL A 26 -0.85 10.87 6.59
C VAL A 26 0.21 10.26 7.51
N TYR A 27 0.26 10.68 8.78
CA TYR A 27 1.21 10.13 9.75
C TYR A 27 0.86 8.71 10.18
N ALA A 28 -0.43 8.40 10.36
CA ALA A 28 -0.89 7.06 10.69
C ALA A 28 -0.48 6.05 9.61
N ARG A 29 -0.64 6.41 8.32
CA ARG A 29 -0.18 5.59 7.19
C ARG A 29 1.32 5.36 7.22
N LYS A 30 2.12 6.41 7.47
CA LYS A 30 3.58 6.29 7.59
C LYS A 30 3.99 5.35 8.74
N ILE A 31 3.36 5.48 9.91
CA ILE A 31 3.65 4.62 11.06
C ILE A 31 3.35 3.17 10.73
N LEU A 32 2.18 2.88 10.13
CA LEU A 32 1.82 1.53 9.72
C LEU A 32 2.79 0.95 8.69
N ALA A 33 3.21 1.76 7.70
CA ALA A 33 4.22 1.36 6.74
C ALA A 33 5.55 1.02 7.42
N THR A 34 6.01 1.85 8.37
CA THR A 34 7.25 1.58 9.13
C THR A 34 7.16 0.31 9.98
N VAL A 35 5.99 0.03 10.57
CA VAL A 35 5.77 -1.23 11.29
C VAL A 35 5.87 -2.43 10.35
N LYS A 36 5.24 -2.36 9.17
CA LYS A 36 5.34 -3.39 8.13
C LYS A 36 6.80 -3.61 7.71
N ASP A 37 7.55 -2.54 7.45
CA ASP A 37 8.98 -2.63 7.08
C ASP A 37 9.81 -3.35 8.16
N ALA A 38 9.49 -3.13 9.44
CA ALA A 38 10.15 -3.81 10.56
C ALA A 38 9.80 -5.30 10.65
N GLU A 39 8.53 -5.65 10.42
CA GLU A 39 8.07 -7.04 10.35
C GLU A 39 8.75 -7.78 9.19
N ASP A 40 8.82 -7.16 8.01
CA ASP A 40 9.48 -7.72 6.83
C ASP A 40 10.99 -7.91 7.07
N ALA A 41 11.65 -6.96 7.74
CA ALA A 41 13.05 -7.08 8.12
C ALA A 41 13.29 -8.25 9.09
N ALA A 42 12.40 -8.44 10.07
CA ALA A 42 12.46 -9.56 11.01
C ALA A 42 12.22 -10.91 10.31
N ALA A 43 11.27 -11.00 9.38
CA ALA A 43 11.00 -12.20 8.59
C ALA A 43 12.23 -12.60 7.75
N ARG A 44 12.89 -11.63 7.10
CA ARG A 44 14.13 -11.85 6.34
C ARG A 44 15.26 -12.38 7.23
N LEU A 45 15.43 -11.85 8.44
CA LEU A 45 16.42 -12.35 9.41
C LEU A 45 16.13 -13.79 9.83
N GLN A 46 14.86 -14.19 9.90
CA GLN A 46 14.46 -15.57 10.18
C GLN A 46 14.54 -16.50 8.96
N ARG A 47 15.03 -16.01 7.80
CA ARG A 47 15.05 -16.72 6.51
C ARG A 47 13.65 -17.20 6.06
N ALA A 48 12.59 -16.62 6.60
CA ALA A 48 11.25 -16.84 6.10
C ALA A 48 11.06 -15.91 4.91
N GLU A 49 10.97 -16.46 3.69
CA GLU A 49 10.52 -15.71 2.51
C GLU A 49 9.00 -15.51 2.58
N THR A 50 8.54 -14.89 3.66
CA THR A 50 7.13 -14.71 3.98
C THR A 50 6.83 -13.24 4.17
N GLY A 51 5.71 -12.79 3.63
CA GLY A 51 5.27 -11.40 3.70
C GLY A 51 4.17 -11.10 2.69
N VAL A 52 3.67 -9.87 2.69
CA VAL A 52 2.62 -9.43 1.76
C VAL A 52 3.19 -8.36 0.83
N LEU A 53 3.21 -8.68 -0.47
CA LEU A 53 3.60 -7.75 -1.53
C LEU A 53 2.36 -7.23 -2.24
N THR A 54 2.09 -5.93 -2.12
CA THR A 54 0.95 -5.26 -2.76
C THR A 54 1.40 -4.49 -4.00
N ILE A 55 0.86 -4.86 -5.15
CA ILE A 55 1.27 -4.31 -6.46
C ILE A 55 0.09 -3.60 -7.12
N GLY A 56 0.26 -2.31 -7.37
CA GLY A 56 -0.64 -1.51 -8.20
C GLY A 56 -0.21 -1.51 -9.66
N PHE A 57 -1.14 -1.62 -10.62
CA PHE A 57 -0.78 -1.55 -12.04
C PHE A 57 -1.86 -0.96 -12.93
N VAL A 58 -1.44 -0.36 -14.05
CA VAL A 58 -2.37 0.10 -15.10
C VAL A 58 -2.90 -1.08 -15.90
N SER A 59 -4.13 -0.99 -16.40
CA SER A 59 -4.78 -2.09 -17.16
C SER A 59 -3.95 -2.57 -18.36
N THR A 60 -3.19 -1.68 -19.00
CA THR A 60 -2.31 -2.01 -20.12
C THR A 60 -1.11 -2.88 -19.74
N ALA A 61 -0.73 -2.94 -18.46
CA ALA A 61 0.36 -3.79 -17.97
C ALA A 61 -0.09 -5.19 -17.53
N LYS A 62 -1.40 -5.50 -17.59
CA LYS A 62 -1.99 -6.73 -17.03
C LYS A 62 -1.29 -8.01 -17.50
N TYR A 63 -1.21 -8.23 -18.81
CA TYR A 63 -0.71 -9.50 -19.34
C TYR A 63 0.76 -9.74 -19.01
N PHE A 64 1.57 -8.68 -19.09
CA PHE A 64 2.98 -8.73 -18.72
C PHE A 64 3.14 -9.04 -17.22
N LEU A 65 2.43 -8.30 -16.36
CA LEU A 65 2.54 -8.46 -14.92
C LEU A 65 2.10 -9.85 -14.46
N MET A 66 0.95 -10.35 -14.95
CA MET A 66 0.44 -11.66 -14.56
C MET A 66 1.42 -12.80 -14.89
N ARG A 67 2.13 -12.71 -16.03
CA ARG A 67 3.16 -13.69 -16.40
C ARG A 67 4.35 -13.64 -15.44
N LEU A 68 4.83 -12.45 -15.11
CA LEU A 68 5.94 -12.26 -14.18
C LEU A 68 5.58 -12.74 -12.76
N LEU A 69 4.35 -12.46 -12.30
CA LEU A 69 3.87 -12.90 -10.98
C LEU A 69 3.71 -14.42 -10.90
N ALA A 70 3.39 -15.09 -12.00
CA ALA A 70 3.33 -16.56 -12.03
C ALA A 70 4.71 -17.17 -11.73
N GLU A 71 5.77 -16.64 -12.34
CA GLU A 71 7.15 -17.08 -12.07
C GLU A 71 7.61 -16.71 -10.66
N PHE A 72 7.29 -15.49 -10.21
CA PHE A 72 7.63 -15.03 -8.87
C PHE A 72 7.01 -15.90 -7.77
N ARG A 73 5.75 -16.32 -7.91
CA ARG A 73 5.09 -17.22 -6.92
C ARG A 73 5.72 -18.59 -6.82
N ILE A 74 6.33 -19.09 -7.90
CA ILE A 74 7.04 -20.38 -7.89
C ILE A 74 8.35 -20.24 -7.12
N LEU A 75 9.07 -19.13 -7.32
CA LEU A 75 10.34 -18.86 -6.65
C LEU A 75 10.16 -18.48 -5.17
N HIS A 76 9.04 -17.84 -4.83
CA HIS A 76 8.76 -17.30 -3.49
C HIS A 76 7.37 -17.73 -2.99
N PRO A 77 7.16 -19.03 -2.68
CA PRO A 77 5.85 -19.56 -2.30
C PRO A 77 5.32 -19.04 -0.96
N GLY A 78 6.18 -18.46 -0.11
CA GLY A 78 5.79 -17.87 1.17
C GLY A 78 5.27 -16.43 1.07
N VAL A 79 5.39 -15.78 -0.10
CA VAL A 79 4.95 -14.39 -0.29
C VAL A 79 3.50 -14.37 -0.78
N ASP A 80 2.63 -13.68 -0.04
CA ASP A 80 1.28 -13.37 -0.49
C ASP A 80 1.29 -12.13 -1.39
N ILE A 81 0.64 -12.22 -2.55
CA ILE A 81 0.64 -11.14 -3.55
C ILE A 81 -0.76 -10.57 -3.65
N GLN A 82 -0.89 -9.31 -3.28
CA GLN A 82 -2.11 -8.54 -3.43
C GLN A 82 -1.98 -7.60 -4.63
N ILE A 83 -3.06 -7.47 -5.40
CA ILE A 83 -3.01 -6.72 -6.66
C ILE A 83 -4.13 -5.68 -6.72
N SER A 84 -3.78 -4.46 -7.12
CA SER A 84 -4.72 -3.36 -7.34
C SER A 84 -4.59 -2.81 -8.76
N ILE A 85 -5.72 -2.45 -9.37
CA ILE A 85 -5.77 -1.86 -10.71
C ILE A 85 -6.22 -0.41 -10.58
N GLY A 86 -5.44 0.49 -11.17
CA GLY A 86 -5.75 1.92 -11.16
C GLY A 86 -5.17 2.63 -12.38
N ASN A 87 -5.69 3.83 -12.66
CA ASN A 87 -5.03 4.76 -13.57
C ASN A 87 -3.77 5.36 -12.91
N ARG A 88 -3.00 6.14 -13.67
CA ARG A 88 -1.74 6.72 -13.19
C ARG A 88 -1.91 7.53 -11.89
N ASP A 89 -2.87 8.45 -11.86
CA ASP A 89 -3.04 9.36 -10.73
C ASP A 89 -3.49 8.61 -9.46
N GLN A 90 -4.33 7.59 -9.65
CA GLN A 90 -4.71 6.67 -8.59
C GLN A 90 -3.50 5.91 -8.05
N LEU A 91 -2.67 5.32 -8.91
CA LEU A 91 -1.48 4.57 -8.47
C LEU A 91 -0.45 5.44 -7.75
N VAL A 92 -0.26 6.69 -8.21
CA VAL A 92 0.61 7.65 -7.51
C VAL A 92 0.05 7.97 -6.13
N SER A 93 -1.25 8.17 -6.02
CA SER A 93 -1.92 8.39 -4.73
C SER A 93 -1.77 7.18 -3.82
N MET A 94 -1.99 5.96 -4.33
CA MET A 94 -1.82 4.72 -3.58
C MET A 94 -0.38 4.56 -3.06
N LEU A 95 0.62 4.85 -3.89
CA LEU A 95 2.03 4.85 -3.47
C LEU A 95 2.30 5.86 -2.35
N GLN A 96 1.86 7.11 -2.51
CA GLN A 96 2.03 8.16 -1.50
C GLN A 96 1.35 7.81 -0.17
N ASN A 97 0.28 7.02 -0.25
CA ASN A 97 -0.52 6.57 0.88
C ASN A 97 -0.04 5.23 1.46
N SER A 98 1.01 4.63 0.91
CA SER A 98 1.51 3.29 1.27
C SER A 98 0.44 2.19 1.15
N GLU A 99 -0.52 2.37 0.25
CA GLU A 99 -1.56 1.38 -0.07
C GLU A 99 -1.05 0.32 -1.05
N VAL A 100 0.01 0.62 -1.80
CA VAL A 100 0.76 -0.33 -2.63
C VAL A 100 2.25 -0.16 -2.38
N ASP A 101 3.00 -1.25 -2.45
CA ASP A 101 4.45 -1.26 -2.30
C ASP A 101 5.13 -0.90 -3.64
N ILE A 102 4.53 -1.33 -4.76
CA ILE A 102 5.05 -1.13 -6.13
C ILE A 102 3.91 -0.65 -7.04
N ALA A 103 4.20 0.30 -7.93
CA ALA A 103 3.31 0.66 -9.04
C ALA A 103 3.94 0.39 -10.41
N VAL A 104 3.24 -0.34 -11.27
CA VAL A 104 3.67 -0.67 -12.64
C VAL A 104 2.87 0.15 -13.65
N MET A 105 3.55 1.04 -14.38
CA MET A 105 2.95 1.94 -15.36
C MET A 105 3.94 2.33 -16.45
N GLY A 106 3.41 2.74 -17.63
CA GLY A 106 4.24 3.01 -18.81
C GLY A 106 5.20 4.20 -18.69
N ARG A 107 5.00 5.09 -17.70
CA ARG A 107 5.94 6.15 -17.34
C ARG A 107 5.96 6.28 -15.81
N PRO A 108 7.11 6.47 -15.16
CA PRO A 108 7.17 6.73 -13.71
C PRO A 108 6.49 8.06 -13.34
N PRO A 109 6.12 8.28 -12.06
CA PRO A 109 5.65 9.59 -11.58
C PRO A 109 6.74 10.66 -11.80
N LYS A 110 6.35 11.94 -11.85
CA LYS A 110 7.32 13.04 -11.77
C LYS A 110 7.68 13.29 -10.31
#